data_AF-A0A7S0C1U0-F1
#
_entry.id   AF-A0A7S0C1U0-F1
#
_cell.length_a   1.000
_cell.length_b   1.000
_cell.length_c   1.000
_cell.angle_alpha   90.00
_cell.angle_beta   90.00
_cell.angle_gamma   90.00
#
_symmetry.space_group_name_H-M   'P 1'
#
loop_
_entity.id
_entity.type
_entity.pdbx_description
1 polymer ?
#
loop_
_entity_poly.entity_id
_entity_poly.type
_entity_poly.pdbx_seq_one_letter_code
_entity_poly.pdbx_strand_id
1 'polypeptide(L)'
;SKKKLSSTAGAGKIFSSFQLWYSHQLDVRPIFTKCASAGIVAGFGNLLAQRLMWDTDGKGQFVIDWKQAGRFVVINIIFVAPCLHHWYNWLSAAMPGKSIAPVLKRVFVDEFIFTPVYVPTFMGLLWSFEGNKFEDIPHMIREEWLNIMIFDWCVYIPVQFFNFRYNPVKYQVLVMNLVGVGWSCFISWRAQRQNDKNTSIEREEDEGK
;
A
#
# COMPACT_ATOMS: atom_id res chain seq x y z
N SER A 1 -0.71 -20.14 -36.36
CA SER A 1 -1.94 -19.54 -35.79
C SER A 1 -2.61 -20.38 -34.68
N LYS A 2 -2.82 -21.70 -34.85
CA LYS A 2 -3.52 -22.56 -33.85
C LYS A 2 -2.85 -22.70 -32.46
N LYS A 3 -1.51 -22.72 -32.36
CA LYS A 3 -0.79 -22.77 -31.07
C LYS A 3 -0.99 -21.51 -30.20
N LYS A 4 -1.18 -20.33 -30.82
CA LYS A 4 -1.36 -19.06 -30.09
C LYS A 4 -2.77 -18.97 -29.49
N LEU A 5 -3.81 -19.43 -30.21
CA LEU A 5 -5.19 -19.53 -29.71
C LEU A 5 -5.37 -20.57 -28.60
N SER A 6 -4.66 -21.70 -28.67
CA SER A 6 -4.67 -22.73 -27.62
C SER A 6 -4.09 -22.22 -26.30
N SER A 7 -3.03 -21.40 -26.38
CA SER A 7 -2.35 -20.85 -25.20
C SER A 7 -3.19 -19.79 -24.49
N THR A 8 -3.83 -18.88 -25.24
CA THR A 8 -4.75 -17.88 -24.67
C THR A 8 -6.00 -18.50 -24.06
N ALA A 9 -6.54 -19.56 -24.67
CA ALA A 9 -7.67 -20.30 -24.09
C ALA A 9 -7.31 -21.02 -22.78
N GLY A 10 -6.07 -21.53 -22.66
CA GLY A 10 -5.56 -22.14 -21.43
C GLY A 10 -5.36 -21.13 -20.32
N ALA A 11 -4.72 -19.99 -20.62
CA ALA A 11 -4.50 -18.91 -19.66
C ALA A 11 -5.83 -18.33 -19.12
N GLY A 12 -6.83 -18.16 -19.98
CA GLY A 12 -8.16 -17.68 -19.57
C GLY A 12 -8.89 -18.63 -18.61
N LYS A 13 -8.76 -19.95 -18.81
CA LYS A 13 -9.33 -20.96 -17.90
C LYS A 13 -8.62 -21.01 -16.55
N ILE A 14 -7.30 -20.86 -16.54
CA ILE A 14 -6.52 -20.82 -15.30
C ILE A 14 -6.89 -19.57 -14.50
N PHE A 15 -6.98 -18.41 -15.17
CA PHE A 15 -7.38 -17.15 -14.54
C PHE A 15 -8.78 -17.23 -13.92
N SER A 16 -9.78 -17.75 -14.65
CA SER A 16 -11.14 -17.88 -14.13
C SER A 16 -11.23 -18.88 -12.96
N SER A 17 -10.47 -19.97 -13.02
CA SER A 17 -10.40 -20.97 -11.94
C SER A 17 -9.77 -20.38 -10.67
N PHE A 18 -8.69 -19.62 -10.82
CA PHE A 18 -8.04 -18.92 -9.72
C PHE A 18 -8.96 -17.86 -9.11
N GLN A 19 -9.62 -17.05 -9.94
CA GLN A 19 -10.56 -16.04 -9.47
C GLN A 19 -11.70 -16.65 -8.66
N LEU A 20 -12.26 -17.77 -9.13
CA LEU A 20 -13.33 -18.47 -8.41
C LEU A 20 -12.83 -19.03 -7.08
N TRP A 21 -11.66 -19.66 -7.06
CA TRP A 21 -11.03 -20.14 -5.84
C TRP A 21 -10.77 -19.01 -4.84
N TYR A 22 -10.20 -17.89 -5.30
CA TYR A 22 -9.91 -16.75 -4.45
C TYR A 22 -11.19 -16.11 -3.90
N SER A 23 -12.22 -15.97 -4.75
CA SER A 23 -13.56 -15.54 -4.33
C SER A 23 -14.10 -16.41 -3.21
N HIS A 24 -14.01 -17.74 -3.37
CA HIS A 24 -14.47 -18.70 -2.38
C HIS A 24 -13.69 -18.58 -1.06
N GLN A 25 -12.36 -18.42 -1.11
CA GLN A 25 -11.55 -18.21 0.09
C GLN A 25 -11.92 -16.91 0.81
N LEU A 26 -12.22 -15.83 0.07
CA LEU A 26 -12.71 -14.57 0.65
C LEU A 26 -14.07 -14.71 1.33
N ASP A 27 -14.89 -15.67 0.93
CA ASP A 27 -16.20 -15.93 1.54
C ASP A 27 -16.06 -16.83 2.79
N VAL A 28 -15.21 -17.87 2.75
CA VAL A 28 -15.04 -18.83 3.86
C VAL A 28 -14.09 -18.33 4.96
N ARG A 29 -13.00 -17.63 4.59
CA ARG A 29 -11.95 -17.16 5.52
C ARG A 29 -11.56 -15.70 5.24
N PRO A 30 -12.51 -14.75 5.33
CA PRO A 30 -12.35 -13.39 4.80
C PRO A 30 -11.14 -12.62 5.33
N ILE A 31 -10.83 -12.73 6.62
CA ILE A 31 -9.71 -12.00 7.24
C ILE A 31 -8.39 -12.66 6.85
N PHE A 32 -8.26 -13.96 7.08
CA PHE A 32 -7.04 -14.71 6.78
C PHE A 32 -6.64 -14.58 5.30
N THR A 33 -7.59 -14.75 4.38
CA THR A 33 -7.34 -14.62 2.94
C THR A 33 -6.86 -13.22 2.56
N LYS A 34 -7.44 -12.17 3.15
CA LYS A 34 -7.01 -10.78 2.91
C LYS A 34 -5.62 -10.51 3.50
N CYS A 35 -5.32 -11.02 4.68
CA CYS A 35 -4.01 -10.86 5.30
C CYS A 35 -2.93 -11.57 4.46
N ALA A 36 -3.19 -12.81 4.05
CA ALA A 36 -2.27 -13.58 3.21
C ALA A 36 -2.02 -12.90 1.86
N SER A 37 -3.07 -12.45 1.17
CA SER A 37 -2.91 -11.75 -0.11
C SER A 37 -2.25 -10.38 0.05
N ALA A 38 -2.54 -9.64 1.13
CA ALA A 38 -1.87 -8.38 1.45
C ALA A 38 -0.37 -8.58 1.66
N GLY A 39 0.03 -9.60 2.44
CA GLY A 39 1.43 -9.92 2.65
C GLY A 39 2.17 -10.26 1.35
N ILE A 40 1.56 -11.09 0.49
CA ILE A 40 2.15 -11.46 -0.81
C ILE A 40 2.31 -10.23 -1.70
N VAL A 41 1.25 -9.41 -1.83
CA VAL A 41 1.27 -8.21 -2.67
C VAL A 41 2.27 -7.19 -2.14
N ALA A 42 2.32 -6.97 -0.83
CA ALA A 42 3.25 -6.04 -0.19
C ALA A 42 4.71 -6.49 -0.38
N GLY A 43 5.00 -7.77 -0.18
CA GLY A 43 6.34 -8.33 -0.38
C GLY A 43 6.79 -8.20 -1.84
N PHE A 44 5.96 -8.65 -2.78
CA PHE A 44 6.26 -8.51 -4.21
C PHE A 44 6.41 -7.05 -4.63
N GLY A 45 5.49 -6.20 -4.18
CA GLY A 45 5.47 -4.78 -4.50
C GLY A 45 6.69 -4.04 -3.97
N ASN A 46 7.13 -4.35 -2.75
CA ASN A 46 8.33 -3.75 -2.18
C ASN A 46 9.59 -4.19 -2.93
N LEU A 47 9.72 -5.48 -3.28
CA LEU A 47 10.85 -5.97 -4.09
C LEU A 47 10.88 -5.31 -5.48
N LEU A 48 9.71 -5.15 -6.11
CA LEU A 48 9.58 -4.44 -7.38
C LEU A 48 9.97 -2.96 -7.23
N ALA A 49 9.52 -2.30 -6.17
CA ALA A 49 9.88 -0.92 -5.86
C ALA A 49 11.40 -0.75 -5.71
N GLN A 50 12.05 -1.61 -4.91
CA GLN A 50 13.50 -1.61 -4.74
C GLN A 50 14.22 -1.77 -6.09
N ARG A 51 13.72 -2.67 -6.95
CA ARG A 51 14.30 -2.89 -8.28
C ARG A 51 14.14 -1.69 -9.21
N LEU A 52 12.99 -1.02 -9.20
CA LEU A 52 12.71 0.14 -10.07
C LEU A 52 13.51 1.37 -9.63
N MET A 53 13.61 1.63 -8.33
CA MET A 53 14.41 2.76 -7.82
C MET A 53 15.90 2.55 -8.10
N TRP A 54 16.39 1.33 -7.93
CA TRP A 54 17.76 0.98 -8.29
C TRP A 54 18.12 1.36 -9.73
N ASP A 55 17.25 1.00 -10.67
CA ASP A 55 17.46 1.28 -12.10
C ASP A 55 17.46 2.79 -12.40
N THR A 56 16.77 3.58 -11.56
CA THR A 56 16.70 5.04 -11.67
C THR A 56 17.95 5.72 -11.12
N ASP A 57 18.50 5.24 -10.02
CA ASP A 57 19.65 5.87 -9.34
C ASP A 57 21.01 5.41 -9.88
N GLY A 58 21.10 4.23 -10.50
CA GLY A 58 22.28 3.77 -11.26
C GLY A 58 23.59 3.64 -10.46
N LYS A 59 23.56 3.73 -9.13
CA LYS A 59 24.75 3.75 -8.27
C LYS A 59 25.04 2.39 -7.62
N GLY A 60 25.94 1.58 -8.20
CA GLY A 60 26.62 0.45 -7.52
C GLY A 60 26.19 -0.96 -7.96
N GLN A 61 26.13 -1.92 -7.02
CA GLN A 61 25.53 -3.25 -7.22
C GLN A 61 24.14 -3.32 -6.59
N PHE A 62 23.16 -3.91 -7.28
CA PHE A 62 21.79 -4.06 -6.76
C PHE A 62 21.78 -5.00 -5.55
N VAL A 63 21.48 -4.46 -4.38
CA VAL A 63 21.31 -5.23 -3.14
C VAL A 63 19.86 -5.12 -2.69
N ILE A 64 19.23 -6.28 -2.46
CA ILE A 64 17.85 -6.35 -1.95
C ILE A 64 17.85 -6.12 -0.44
N ASP A 65 17.05 -5.16 0.02
CA ASP A 65 16.75 -4.98 1.44
C ASP A 65 15.60 -5.91 1.88
N TRP A 66 15.99 -7.11 2.32
CA TRP A 66 15.05 -8.10 2.85
C TRP A 66 14.40 -7.68 4.17
N LYS A 67 15.06 -6.82 4.97
CA LYS A 67 14.49 -6.33 6.24
C LYS A 67 13.35 -5.37 5.93
N GLN A 68 13.53 -4.46 4.98
CA GLN A 68 12.48 -3.55 4.53
C GLN A 68 11.30 -4.33 3.95
N ALA A 69 11.55 -5.31 3.07
CA ALA A 69 10.49 -6.15 2.50
C ALA A 69 9.71 -6.90 3.61
N GLY A 70 10.42 -7.48 4.58
CA GLY A 70 9.81 -8.16 5.72
C GLY A 70 8.93 -7.24 6.58
N ARG A 71 9.39 -6.02 6.87
CA ARG A 71 8.59 -5.01 7.62
C ARG A 71 7.29 -4.69 6.90
N PHE A 72 7.34 -4.45 5.59
CA PHE A 72 6.13 -4.19 4.79
C PHE A 72 5.15 -5.36 4.82
N VAL A 73 5.65 -6.60 4.67
CA VAL A 73 4.82 -7.81 4.75
C VAL A 73 4.13 -7.91 6.11
N VAL A 74 4.88 -7.74 7.21
CA VAL A 74 4.35 -7.83 8.57
C VAL A 74 3.31 -6.76 8.85
N ILE A 75 3.59 -5.49 8.53
CA ILE A 75 2.66 -4.38 8.70
C ILE A 75 1.38 -4.62 7.88
N ASN A 76 1.49 -5.15 6.66
CA ASN A 76 0.32 -5.41 5.82
C ASN A 76 -0.57 -6.53 6.37
N ILE A 77 0.04 -7.60 6.89
CA ILE A 77 -0.66 -8.74 7.49
C ILE A 77 -1.36 -8.35 8.79
N ILE A 78 -0.66 -7.63 9.68
CA ILE A 78 -1.12 -7.40 11.06
C ILE A 78 -1.99 -6.14 11.18
N PHE A 79 -1.69 -5.10 10.41
CA PHE A 79 -2.34 -3.80 10.54
C PHE A 79 -3.22 -3.47 9.33
N VAL A 80 -2.65 -3.39 8.13
CA VAL A 80 -3.37 -2.89 6.94
C VAL A 80 -4.59 -3.75 6.61
N ALA A 81 -4.40 -5.05 6.39
CA ALA A 81 -5.49 -5.91 5.93
C ALA A 81 -6.64 -6.05 6.94
N PRO A 82 -6.40 -6.25 8.26
CA PRO A 82 -7.48 -6.26 9.25
C PRO A 82 -8.19 -4.91 9.36
N CYS A 83 -7.44 -3.81 9.39
CA CYS A 83 -8.01 -2.46 9.53
C CYS A 83 -8.93 -2.13 8.35
N LEU A 84 -8.44 -2.30 7.12
CA LEU A 84 -9.24 -2.08 5.91
C LEU A 84 -10.42 -3.06 5.80
N HIS A 85 -10.25 -4.31 6.24
CA HIS A 85 -11.36 -5.27 6.25
C HIS A 85 -12.53 -4.76 7.09
N HIS A 86 -12.28 -4.38 8.34
CA HIS A 86 -13.36 -3.91 9.21
C HIS A 86 -13.92 -2.57 8.74
N TRP A 87 -13.05 -1.66 8.32
CA TRP A 87 -13.44 -0.33 7.86
C TRP A 87 -14.35 -0.38 6.61
N TYR A 88 -13.98 -1.15 5.58
CA TYR A 88 -14.77 -1.22 4.34
C TYR A 88 -16.11 -1.95 4.53
N ASN A 89 -16.16 -2.95 5.42
CA ASN A 89 -17.44 -3.56 5.79
C ASN A 89 -18.34 -2.57 6.52
N TRP A 90 -17.79 -1.79 7.44
CA TRP A 90 -18.53 -0.74 8.15
C TRP A 90 -19.03 0.34 7.18
N LEU A 91 -18.18 0.89 6.31
CA LEU A 91 -18.58 1.85 5.28
C LEU A 91 -19.70 1.29 4.41
N SER A 92 -19.62 0.01 4.06
CA SER A 92 -20.63 -0.60 3.20
C SER A 92 -21.97 -0.82 3.90
N ALA A 93 -21.96 -1.06 5.20
CA ALA A 93 -23.18 -1.17 6.01
C ALA A 93 -23.79 0.21 6.32
N ALA A 94 -22.96 1.20 6.65
CA ALA A 94 -23.39 2.55 7.02
C ALA A 94 -23.91 3.37 5.82
N MET A 95 -23.35 3.17 4.63
CA MET A 95 -23.70 3.91 3.43
C MET A 95 -24.06 2.95 2.29
N PRO A 96 -25.18 2.19 2.38
CA PRO A 96 -25.51 1.14 1.42
C PRO A 96 -25.80 1.71 0.02
N GLY A 97 -25.59 0.87 -0.99
CA GLY A 97 -25.85 1.19 -2.40
C GLY A 97 -24.60 1.53 -3.20
N LYS A 98 -24.74 1.44 -4.53
CA LYS A 98 -23.68 1.68 -5.52
C LYS A 98 -23.97 2.88 -6.44
N SER A 99 -24.98 3.69 -6.12
CA SER A 99 -25.21 4.96 -6.82
C SER A 99 -24.12 5.97 -6.46
N ILE A 100 -24.00 7.04 -7.24
CA ILE A 100 -22.92 8.03 -7.09
C ILE A 100 -22.92 8.66 -5.69
N ALA A 101 -24.09 9.00 -5.14
CA ALA A 101 -24.17 9.70 -3.86
C ALA A 101 -23.64 8.88 -2.66
N PRO A 102 -24.07 7.61 -2.40
CA PRO A 102 -23.46 6.76 -1.37
C PRO A 102 -21.97 6.53 -1.59
N VAL A 103 -21.52 6.36 -2.84
CA VAL A 103 -20.10 6.18 -3.16
C VAL A 103 -19.29 7.42 -2.78
N LEU A 104 -19.73 8.63 -3.16
CA LEU A 104 -19.03 9.86 -2.79
C LEU A 104 -19.01 10.08 -1.28
N LYS A 105 -20.08 9.72 -0.57
CA LYS A 105 -20.08 9.75 0.91
C LYS A 105 -19.04 8.79 1.49
N ARG A 106 -18.93 7.56 0.96
CA ARG A 106 -17.91 6.59 1.41
C ARG A 106 -16.51 7.13 1.16
N VAL A 107 -16.23 7.66 -0.04
CA VAL A 107 -14.92 8.27 -0.36
C VAL A 107 -14.63 9.43 0.58
N PHE A 108 -15.60 10.31 0.82
CA PHE A 108 -15.41 11.43 1.74
C PHE A 108 -15.08 10.97 3.17
N VAL A 109 -15.83 10.01 3.70
CA VAL A 109 -15.58 9.46 5.04
C VAL A 109 -14.24 8.73 5.11
N ASP A 110 -13.87 8.00 4.06
CA ASP A 110 -12.58 7.32 3.98
C ASP A 110 -11.42 8.34 4.01
N GLU A 111 -11.45 9.34 3.13
CA GLU A 111 -10.31 10.22 2.86
C GLU A 111 -10.15 11.36 3.86
N PHE A 112 -11.24 11.81 4.49
CA PHE A 112 -11.24 12.94 5.41
C PHE A 112 -11.45 12.56 6.88
N ILE A 113 -11.80 11.30 7.19
CA ILE A 113 -11.95 10.84 8.57
C ILE A 113 -10.98 9.70 8.86
N PHE A 114 -10.91 8.69 8.00
CA PHE A 114 -10.06 7.53 8.24
C PHE A 114 -8.61 7.76 7.85
N THR A 115 -8.34 8.22 6.63
CA THR A 115 -6.98 8.48 6.12
C THR A 115 -6.16 9.37 7.07
N PRO A 116 -6.69 10.49 7.63
CA PRO A 116 -5.93 11.35 8.55
C PRO A 116 -5.49 10.68 9.87
N VAL A 117 -6.07 9.52 10.23
CA VAL A 117 -5.66 8.73 11.39
C VAL A 117 -4.85 7.51 10.94
N TYR A 118 -5.27 6.88 9.85
CA TYR A 118 -4.67 5.67 9.30
C TYR A 118 -3.24 5.90 8.79
N VAL A 119 -3.02 6.92 7.96
CA VAL A 119 -1.72 7.22 7.35
C VAL A 119 -0.63 7.52 8.39
N PRO A 120 -0.82 8.43 9.38
CA PRO A 120 0.21 8.68 10.37
C PRO A 120 0.46 7.46 11.27
N THR A 121 -0.57 6.65 11.54
CA THR A 121 -0.40 5.38 12.26
C THR A 121 0.46 4.41 11.47
N PHE A 122 0.20 4.25 10.16
CA PHE A 122 1.00 3.42 9.27
C PHE A 122 2.46 3.89 9.23
N MET A 123 2.71 5.19 9.05
CA MET A 123 4.05 5.76 9.03
C MET A 123 4.76 5.57 10.36
N GLY A 124 4.07 5.80 11.47
CA GLY A 124 4.62 5.56 12.80
C GLY A 124 5.05 4.11 13.00
N LEU A 125 4.21 3.14 12.60
CA LEU A 125 4.57 1.71 12.66
C LEU A 125 5.79 1.39 11.79
N LEU A 126 5.83 1.92 10.56
CA LEU A 126 6.93 1.68 9.63
C LEU A 126 8.25 2.24 10.17
N TRP A 127 8.29 3.52 10.55
CA TRP A 127 9.50 4.18 11.03
C TRP A 127 9.96 3.64 12.38
N SER A 128 9.04 3.18 13.23
CA SER A 128 9.39 2.46 14.46
C SER A 128 10.12 1.15 14.17
N PHE A 129 9.63 0.37 13.19
CA PHE A 129 10.30 -0.88 12.78
C PHE A 129 11.62 -0.64 12.05
N GLU A 130 11.79 0.53 11.43
CA GLU A 130 13.05 0.97 10.85
C GLU A 130 14.13 1.30 11.90
N GLY A 131 13.73 1.53 13.15
CA GLY A 131 14.63 1.82 14.26
C GLY A 131 14.80 3.30 14.57
N ASN A 132 13.95 4.16 14.02
CA ASN A 132 13.90 5.57 14.40
C ASN A 132 13.47 5.71 15.86
N LYS A 133 13.94 6.77 16.53
CA LYS A 133 13.52 7.03 17.92
C LYS A 133 12.04 7.41 17.92
N PHE A 134 11.28 6.81 18.82
CA PHE A 134 9.84 7.06 18.95
C PHE A 134 9.50 8.54 19.20
N GLU A 135 10.42 9.28 19.82
CA GLU A 135 10.29 10.71 20.12
C GLU A 135 10.36 11.59 18.87
N ASP A 136 11.08 11.15 17.83
CA ASP A 136 11.31 11.91 16.60
C ASP A 136 10.16 11.70 15.58
N ILE A 137 9.48 10.54 15.64
CA ILE A 137 8.42 10.15 14.70
C ILE A 137 7.31 11.22 14.57
N PRO A 138 6.74 11.77 15.65
CA PRO A 138 5.71 12.80 15.53
C PRO A 138 6.19 14.05 14.80
N HIS A 139 7.46 14.42 14.96
CA HIS A 139 8.06 15.56 14.27
C HIS A 139 8.19 15.28 12.78
N MET A 140 8.77 14.12 12.42
CA MET A 140 8.90 13.67 11.03
C MET A 140 7.55 13.61 10.30
N ILE A 141 6.49 13.13 10.98
CA ILE A 141 5.14 13.09 10.42
C ILE A 141 4.63 14.51 10.16
N ARG A 142 4.83 15.44 11.10
CA ARG A 142 4.34 16.83 10.98
C ARG A 142 5.00 17.58 9.83
N GLU A 143 6.31 17.41 9.66
CA GLU A 143 7.04 18.05 8.56
C GLU A 143 6.54 17.60 7.20
N GLU A 144 6.20 16.31 7.08
CA GLU A 144 5.81 15.71 5.81
C GLU A 144 4.31 15.60 5.59
N TRP A 145 3.51 15.98 6.59
CA TRP A 145 2.08 15.77 6.64
C TRP A 145 1.37 16.23 5.37
N LEU A 146 1.57 17.49 4.99
CA LEU A 146 0.88 18.07 3.82
C LEU A 146 1.30 17.39 2.52
N ASN A 147 2.59 17.09 2.35
CA ASN A 147 3.10 16.43 1.16
C ASN A 147 2.54 15.01 1.03
N ILE A 148 2.51 14.28 2.14
CA ILE A 148 1.97 12.92 2.22
C ILE A 148 0.48 12.94 1.91
N MET A 149 -0.29 13.80 2.57
CA MET A 149 -1.76 13.85 2.41
C MET A 149 -2.21 14.32 1.03
N ILE A 150 -1.55 15.32 0.44
CA ILE A 150 -1.88 15.77 -0.92
C ILE A 150 -1.63 14.64 -1.92
N PHE A 151 -0.48 13.98 -1.82
CA PHE A 151 -0.15 12.87 -2.71
C PHE A 151 -1.10 11.68 -2.50
N ASP A 152 -1.42 11.37 -1.24
CA ASP A 152 -2.40 10.34 -0.87
C ASP A 152 -3.76 10.64 -1.51
N TRP A 153 -4.31 11.83 -1.32
CA TRP A 153 -5.58 12.24 -1.94
C TRP A 153 -5.56 12.21 -3.46
N CYS A 154 -4.47 12.63 -4.11
CA CYS A 154 -4.35 12.56 -5.56
C CYS A 154 -4.45 11.13 -6.10
N VAL A 155 -4.00 10.15 -5.33
CA VAL A 155 -4.00 8.73 -5.72
C VAL A 155 -5.28 8.04 -5.27
N TYR A 156 -5.62 8.16 -3.99
CA TYR A 156 -6.63 7.33 -3.36
C TYR A 156 -8.06 7.82 -3.54
N ILE A 157 -8.33 9.13 -3.62
CA ILE A 157 -9.69 9.63 -3.94
C ILE A 157 -10.23 9.01 -5.24
N PRO A 158 -9.54 9.08 -6.39
CA PRO A 158 -10.03 8.46 -7.61
C PRO A 158 -10.09 6.93 -7.50
N VAL A 159 -9.04 6.30 -6.95
CA VAL A 159 -9.01 4.83 -6.77
C VAL A 159 -10.19 4.34 -5.93
N GLN A 160 -10.47 4.98 -4.81
CA GLN A 160 -11.54 4.60 -3.88
C GLN A 160 -12.92 4.86 -4.46
N PHE A 161 -13.09 5.92 -5.26
CA PHE A 161 -14.33 6.11 -6.00
C PHE A 161 -14.63 4.91 -6.90
N PHE A 162 -13.66 4.47 -7.72
CA PHE A 162 -13.83 3.28 -8.56
C PHE A 162 -13.98 2.01 -7.73
N ASN A 163 -13.23 1.88 -6.65
CA ASN A 163 -13.24 0.72 -5.79
C ASN A 163 -14.62 0.50 -5.14
N PHE A 164 -15.18 1.53 -4.52
CA PHE A 164 -16.49 1.47 -3.89
C PHE A 164 -17.64 1.37 -4.91
N ARG A 165 -17.48 1.94 -6.11
CA ARG A 165 -18.52 1.92 -7.14
C ARG A 165 -18.66 0.57 -7.84
N TYR A 166 -17.54 -0.08 -8.14
CA TYR A 166 -17.52 -1.25 -9.03
C TYR A 166 -17.17 -2.55 -8.32
N ASN A 167 -16.29 -2.51 -7.30
CA ASN A 167 -15.84 -3.74 -6.65
C ASN A 167 -16.74 -4.14 -5.47
N PRO A 168 -17.14 -5.43 -5.37
CA PRO A 168 -17.71 -5.98 -4.15
C PRO A 168 -16.77 -5.78 -2.95
N VAL A 169 -17.33 -5.54 -1.76
CA VAL A 169 -16.58 -5.26 -0.51
C VAL A 169 -15.45 -6.26 -0.25
N LYS A 170 -15.68 -7.54 -0.54
CA LYS A 170 -14.67 -8.59 -0.34
C LYS A 170 -13.38 -8.40 -1.16
N TYR A 171 -13.44 -7.72 -2.29
CA TYR A 171 -12.28 -7.45 -3.17
C TYR A 171 -11.65 -6.08 -2.94
N GLN A 172 -12.32 -5.16 -2.23
CA GLN A 172 -11.85 -3.78 -2.08
C GLN A 172 -10.49 -3.70 -1.40
N VAL A 173 -10.21 -4.57 -0.43
CA VAL A 173 -8.90 -4.64 0.23
C VAL A 173 -7.80 -5.10 -0.74
N LEU A 174 -8.09 -6.05 -1.64
CA LEU A 174 -7.11 -6.49 -2.63
C LEU A 174 -6.73 -5.35 -3.58
N VAL A 175 -7.71 -4.59 -4.05
CA VAL A 175 -7.49 -3.42 -4.93
C VAL A 175 -6.59 -2.40 -4.25
N MET A 176 -6.83 -2.14 -2.97
CA MET A 176 -6.03 -1.19 -2.19
C MET A 176 -4.61 -1.69 -1.94
N ASN A 177 -4.42 -2.98 -1.66
CA ASN A 177 -3.08 -3.55 -1.54
C ASN A 177 -2.29 -3.44 -2.86
N LEU A 178 -2.95 -3.61 -4.01
CA LEU A 178 -2.31 -3.47 -5.32
C LEU A 178 -1.88 -2.02 -5.60
N VAL A 179 -2.72 -1.04 -5.27
CA VAL A 179 -2.38 0.39 -5.39
C VAL A 179 -1.27 0.76 -4.39
N GLY A 180 -1.31 0.16 -3.20
CA GLY A 180 -0.29 0.31 -2.16
C GLY A 180 1.13 -0.11 -2.57
N VAL A 181 1.27 -0.89 -3.65
CA VAL A 181 2.58 -1.16 -4.27
C VAL A 181 3.21 0.13 -4.78
N GLY A 182 2.44 0.98 -5.48
CA GLY A 182 2.93 2.27 -5.95
C GLY A 182 3.25 3.24 -4.81
N TRP A 183 2.47 3.18 -3.73
CA TRP A 183 2.75 3.92 -2.50
C TRP A 183 4.06 3.49 -1.84
N SER A 184 4.36 2.19 -1.86
CA SER A 184 5.63 1.66 -1.35
C SER A 184 6.83 2.20 -2.12
N CYS A 185 6.73 2.36 -3.44
CA CYS A 185 7.75 3.04 -4.24
C CYS A 185 7.96 4.49 -3.78
N PHE A 186 6.86 5.24 -3.56
CA PHE A 186 6.93 6.63 -3.11
C PHE A 186 7.62 6.78 -1.74
N ILE A 187 7.23 5.96 -0.75
CA ILE A 187 7.86 6.00 0.57
C ILE A 187 9.35 5.69 0.48
N SER A 188 9.72 4.61 -0.19
CA SER A 188 11.12 4.19 -0.26
C SER A 188 12.00 5.23 -0.95
N TRP A 189 11.50 5.87 -2.02
CA TRP A 189 12.17 6.98 -2.69
C TRP A 189 12.34 8.19 -1.75
N ARG A 190 11.32 8.48 -0.93
CA ARG A 190 11.38 9.60 0.02
C ARG A 190 12.35 9.33 1.17
N ALA A 191 12.36 8.10 1.70
CA ALA A 191 13.27 7.68 2.76
C ALA A 191 14.74 7.80 2.32
N GLN A 192 15.05 7.42 1.07
CA GLN A 192 16.40 7.58 0.51
C GLN A 192 16.82 9.06 0.46
N ARG A 193 15.95 9.95 -0.02
CA ARG A 193 16.23 11.40 -0.04
C ARG A 193 16.46 12.00 1.35
N GLN A 194 15.78 11.50 2.38
CA GLN A 194 16.01 11.96 3.76
C GLN A 194 17.37 11.47 4.29
N ASN A 195 17.74 10.21 4.03
CA ASN A 195 19.06 9.68 4.39
C ASN A 195 20.21 10.43 3.70
N ASP A 196 20.06 10.75 2.41
CA ASP A 196 21.05 11.52 1.66
C ASP A 196 21.27 12.91 2.27
N LYS A 197 20.19 13.60 2.67
CA LYS A 197 20.26 14.92 3.32
C LYS A 197 20.96 14.87 4.68
N ASN A 198 20.62 13.89 5.53
CA ASN A 198 21.26 13.75 6.84
C ASN A 198 22.75 13.48 6.70
N THR A 199 23.13 12.62 5.74
CA THR A 199 24.54 12.31 5.45
C THR A 199 25.31 13.54 4.94
N SER A 200 24.69 14.44 4.16
CA SER A 200 25.34 15.68 3.73
C SER A 200 25.55 16.66 4.88
N ILE A 201 24.59 16.78 5.81
CA ILE A 201 24.69 17.67 6.97
C ILE A 201 25.81 17.19 7.90
N GLU A 202 25.89 15.88 8.18
CA GLU A 202 26.97 15.31 8.99
C GLU A 202 28.36 15.56 8.38
N ARG A 203 28.50 15.48 7.04
CA ARG A 203 29.75 15.82 6.36
C ARG A 203 30.10 17.30 6.45
N GLU A 204 29.13 18.19 6.30
CA GLU A 204 29.36 19.64 6.45
C GLU A 204 29.75 20.01 7.89
N GLU A 205 29.18 19.34 8.90
CA GLU A 205 29.56 19.52 10.30
C GLU A 205 30.96 18.97 10.64
N ASP A 206 31.40 17.90 9.96
CA ASP A 206 32.74 17.34 10.12
C ASP A 206 33.81 18.10 9.33
N GLU A 207 33.47 18.68 8.16
CA GLU A 207 34.38 19.54 7.37
C GLU A 207 34.48 20.98 7.91
N GLY A 208 33.50 21.42 8.71
CA GLY A 208 33.49 22.73 9.38
C GLY A 208 34.17 22.78 10.75
N LYS A 209 34.77 21.66 11.20
CA LYS A 209 35.57 21.54 12.44
C LYS A 209 37.06 21.40 12.13
#